data_AF-A0A958FHG6-F1
#
_entry.id   AF-A0A958FHG6-F1
#
_cell.length_a   1.000
_cell.length_b   1.000
_cell.length_c   1.000
_cell.angle_alpha   90.00
_cell.angle_beta   90.00
_cell.angle_gamma   90.00
#
_symmetry.space_group_name_H-M   'P 1'
#
loop_
_entity.id
_entity.type
_entity.pdbx_description
1 polymer ?
#
loop_
_entity_poly.entity_id
_entity_poly.type
_entity_poly.pdbx_seq_one_letter_code
_entity_poly.pdbx_strand_id
1 'polypeptide(L)'
;VVYKSLSYLPLVVLGVNGNVILWIAIVSTLIGHLNHSNLNITWGPLRYLINSPRMHIWHHDIILHGEHGKNFGVVFSLWDWLFGTAYMPVDPGSVKQPKQLGFDDIDRFPAGLLPRLVYPFWKKRK
;
A
#
# COMPACT_ATOMS: atom_id res chain seq x y z
N VAL A 1 14.19 -3.90 0.44
CA VAL A 1 15.34 -3.03 0.11
C VAL A 1 15.84 -3.27 -1.31
N VAL A 2 16.26 -4.50 -1.67
CA VAL A 2 16.80 -4.82 -3.01
C VAL A 2 15.91 -4.39 -4.17
N TYR A 3 14.62 -4.75 -4.19
CA TYR A 3 13.73 -4.36 -5.29
C TYR A 3 13.51 -2.84 -5.39
N LYS A 4 13.52 -2.11 -4.25
CA LYS A 4 13.42 -0.64 -4.24
C LYS A 4 14.66 -0.01 -4.85
N SER A 5 15.85 -0.53 -4.55
CA SER A 5 17.10 -0.07 -5.18
C SER A 5 17.05 -0.24 -6.71
N LEU A 6 16.53 -1.38 -7.19
CA LEU A 6 16.32 -1.60 -8.62
C LEU A 6 15.31 -0.62 -9.24
N SER A 7 14.26 -0.25 -8.51
CA SER A 7 13.25 0.70 -9.01
C SER A 7 13.79 2.12 -9.25
N TYR A 8 14.92 2.49 -8.65
CA TYR A 8 15.58 3.79 -8.90
C TYR A 8 16.57 3.76 -10.07
N LEU A 9 16.96 2.57 -10.57
CA LEU A 9 17.92 2.44 -11.65
C LEU A 9 17.52 3.23 -12.92
N PRO A 10 16.24 3.23 -13.37
CA PRO A 10 15.85 4.04 -14.50
C PRO A 10 16.12 5.54 -14.31
N LEU A 11 15.90 6.08 -13.10
CA LEU A 11 16.17 7.49 -12.81
C LEU A 11 17.67 7.80 -12.88
N VAL A 12 18.51 6.89 -12.39
CA VAL A 12 19.97 7.01 -12.48
C VAL A 12 20.43 6.98 -13.93
N VAL A 13 19.92 6.04 -14.73
CA VAL A 13 20.26 5.92 -16.16
C VAL A 13 19.84 7.17 -16.95
N LEU A 14 18.72 7.79 -16.59
CA LEU A 14 18.24 9.05 -17.17
C LEU A 14 19.02 10.28 -16.66
N GLY A 15 20.03 10.11 -15.80
CA GLY A 15 20.86 11.20 -15.30
C GLY A 15 20.17 12.10 -14.28
N VAL A 16 19.11 11.61 -13.60
CA VAL A 16 18.43 12.38 -12.55
C VAL A 16 19.40 12.65 -11.40
N ASN A 17 19.40 13.89 -10.91
CA ASN A 17 20.27 14.32 -9.81
C ASN A 17 20.07 13.42 -8.57
N GLY A 18 21.19 12.95 -7.99
CA GLY A 18 21.17 12.05 -6.83
C GLY A 18 20.42 12.61 -5.62
N ASN A 19 20.47 13.93 -5.38
CA ASN A 19 19.70 14.56 -4.30
C ASN A 19 18.20 14.46 -4.53
N VAL A 20 17.74 14.56 -5.79
CA VAL A 20 16.32 14.39 -6.13
C VAL A 20 15.87 12.95 -5.84
N ILE A 21 16.66 11.97 -6.25
CA ILE A 21 16.39 10.55 -5.97
C ILE A 21 16.35 10.30 -4.46
N LEU A 22 17.29 10.88 -3.71
CA LEU A 22 17.34 10.78 -2.25
C LEU A 22 16.08 11.37 -1.60
N TRP A 23 15.65 12.57 -2.02
CA TRP A 23 14.43 13.19 -1.50
C TRP A 23 13.17 12.37 -1.82
N ILE A 24 13.07 11.83 -3.05
CA ILE A 24 11.97 10.92 -3.42
C ILE A 24 11.95 9.71 -2.48
N ALA A 25 13.11 9.11 -2.20
CA ALA A 25 13.22 7.96 -1.31
C ALA A 25 12.80 8.28 0.13
N ILE A 26 13.25 9.41 0.68
CA ILE A 26 12.89 9.87 2.03
C ILE A 26 11.40 10.11 2.13
N VAL A 27 10.84 10.97 1.27
CA VAL A 27 9.42 11.35 1.31
C VAL A 27 8.52 10.13 1.11
N SER A 28 8.81 9.30 0.12
CA SER A 28 8.02 8.08 -0.14
C SER A 28 8.05 7.10 1.03
N THR A 29 9.18 7.01 1.73
CA THR A 29 9.33 6.15 2.91
C THR A 29 8.55 6.70 4.11
N LEU A 30 8.62 8.01 4.35
CA LEU A 30 7.86 8.66 5.42
C LEU A 30 6.35 8.52 5.22
N ILE A 31 5.85 8.79 4.00
CA ILE A 31 4.43 8.62 3.68
C ILE A 31 4.03 7.14 3.77
N GLY A 32 4.88 6.23 3.28
CA GLY A 32 4.66 4.80 3.41
C GLY A 32 4.51 4.35 4.87
N HIS A 33 5.34 4.84 5.78
CA HIS A 33 5.20 4.54 7.22
C HIS A 33 3.96 5.20 7.82
N LEU A 34 3.68 6.46 7.46
CA LEU A 34 2.47 7.15 7.91
C LEU A 34 1.22 6.35 7.55
N ASN A 35 1.14 5.86 6.31
CA ASN A 35 0.01 5.06 5.84
C ASN A 35 -0.21 3.74 6.58
N HIS A 36 0.84 3.18 7.21
CA HIS A 36 0.76 1.97 8.03
C HIS A 36 0.70 2.27 9.53
N SER A 37 0.43 3.52 9.91
CA SER A 37 0.18 3.91 11.29
C SER A 37 -1.30 3.77 11.65
N ASN A 38 -1.60 3.51 12.92
CA ASN A 38 -2.99 3.46 13.44
C ASN A 38 -3.59 4.85 13.71
N LEU A 39 -3.21 5.86 12.92
CA LEU A 39 -3.69 7.23 13.08
C LEU A 39 -5.01 7.47 12.33
N ASN A 40 -5.91 8.26 12.93
CA ASN A 40 -7.19 8.62 12.32
C ASN A 40 -7.08 9.86 11.43
N ILE A 41 -6.16 9.84 10.45
CA ILE A 41 -5.93 10.93 9.51
C ILE A 41 -6.62 10.60 8.19
N THR A 42 -7.51 11.48 7.73
CA THR A 42 -8.29 11.30 6.49
C THR A 42 -7.92 12.27 5.37
N TRP A 43 -7.11 13.29 5.67
CA TRP A 43 -6.76 14.42 4.78
C TRP A 43 -7.90 15.30 4.28
N GLY A 44 -9.16 15.01 4.59
CA GLY A 44 -10.29 15.78 4.08
C GLY A 44 -10.25 15.88 2.55
N PRO A 45 -10.33 17.08 1.96
CA PRO A 45 -10.22 17.26 0.51
C PRO A 45 -8.90 16.80 -0.11
N LEU A 46 -7.79 16.81 0.64
CA LEU A 46 -6.48 16.40 0.11
C LEU A 46 -6.40 14.88 -0.18
N ARG A 47 -7.39 14.09 0.25
CA ARG A 47 -7.49 12.66 -0.06
C ARG A 47 -7.56 12.34 -1.56
N TYR A 48 -7.92 13.33 -2.39
CA TYR A 48 -7.95 13.17 -3.85
C TYR A 48 -6.57 13.24 -4.48
N LEU A 49 -5.57 13.74 -3.75
CA LEU A 49 -4.19 13.85 -4.22
C LEU A 49 -3.25 12.93 -3.46
N ILE A 50 -3.31 12.93 -2.13
CA ILE A 50 -2.37 12.23 -1.25
C ILE A 50 -3.10 11.13 -0.47
N ASN A 51 -2.49 9.95 -0.41
CA ASN A 51 -3.04 8.84 0.35
C ASN A 51 -2.92 9.09 1.88
N SER A 52 -3.89 8.59 2.64
CA SER A 52 -3.97 8.73 4.10
C SER A 52 -3.90 7.37 4.78
N PRO A 53 -3.52 7.30 6.07
CA PRO A 53 -3.61 6.05 6.84
C PRO A 53 -5.02 5.43 6.78
N ARG A 54 -6.06 6.27 6.80
CA ARG A 54 -7.46 5.84 6.76
C ARG A 54 -7.94 5.36 5.40
N MET A 55 -7.30 5.78 4.32
CA MET A 55 -7.57 5.27 2.98
C MET A 55 -6.72 4.03 2.71
N HIS A 56 -5.43 4.06 3.03
CA HIS A 56 -4.48 2.98 2.80
C HIS A 56 -4.83 1.68 3.51
N ILE A 57 -5.41 1.73 4.72
CA ILE A 57 -5.80 0.51 5.43
C ILE A 57 -6.79 -0.37 4.66
N TRP A 58 -7.65 0.22 3.83
CA TRP A 58 -8.59 -0.52 2.97
C TRP A 58 -7.91 -1.26 1.83
N HIS A 59 -6.68 -0.90 1.47
CA HIS A 59 -5.85 -1.73 0.59
C HIS A 59 -5.62 -3.11 1.19
N HIS A 60 -5.52 -3.22 2.52
CA HIS A 60 -5.25 -4.47 3.23
C HIS A 60 -6.52 -5.24 3.64
N ASP A 61 -7.71 -4.74 3.30
CA ASP A 61 -8.97 -5.43 3.60
C ASP A 61 -9.10 -6.70 2.79
N ILE A 62 -9.30 -7.85 3.45
CA ILE A 62 -9.34 -9.16 2.79
C ILE A 62 -10.53 -9.29 1.83
N ILE A 63 -11.67 -8.68 2.15
CA ILE A 63 -12.92 -8.82 1.38
C ILE A 63 -12.78 -8.05 0.06
N LEU A 64 -12.35 -6.79 0.13
CA LEU A 64 -12.13 -5.95 -1.05
C LEU A 64 -10.95 -6.44 -1.90
N HIS A 65 -9.95 -7.06 -1.27
CA HIS A 65 -8.83 -7.67 -2.00
C HIS A 65 -9.29 -8.79 -2.93
N GLY A 66 -10.20 -9.66 -2.45
CA GLY A 66 -10.70 -10.81 -3.21
C GLY A 66 -11.62 -10.45 -4.36
N GLU A 67 -12.23 -9.25 -4.35
CA GLU A 67 -13.02 -8.76 -5.48
C GLU A 67 -12.14 -8.16 -6.57
N HIS A 68 -11.46 -7.02 -6.31
CA HIS A 68 -10.68 -6.32 -7.35
C HIS A 68 -9.46 -5.52 -6.82
N GLY A 69 -9.15 -5.57 -5.52
CA GLY A 69 -8.12 -4.71 -4.91
C GLY A 69 -8.49 -3.22 -4.97
N LYS A 70 -8.05 -2.44 -3.99
CA LYS A 70 -8.34 -0.99 -3.92
C LYS A 70 -7.11 -0.23 -3.41
N ASN A 71 -7.08 1.08 -3.66
CA ASN A 71 -6.10 2.02 -3.10
C ASN A 71 -4.62 1.59 -3.32
N PHE A 72 -4.21 1.41 -4.57
CA PHE A 72 -2.87 0.97 -4.94
C PHE A 72 -1.80 2.07 -4.75
N GLY A 73 -2.18 3.35 -4.80
CA GLY A 73 -1.26 4.47 -4.69
C GLY A 73 -0.79 4.70 -3.27
N VAL A 74 0.50 4.45 -2.97
CA VAL A 74 1.05 4.68 -1.62
C VAL A 74 1.25 6.18 -1.32
N VAL A 75 1.75 6.96 -2.28
CA VAL A 75 1.96 8.41 -2.08
C VAL A 75 0.76 9.19 -2.60
N PHE A 76 0.51 9.07 -3.91
CA PHE A 76 -0.56 9.78 -4.58
C PHE A 76 -1.77 8.88 -4.77
N SER A 77 -2.82 9.12 -3.99
CA SER A 77 -4.15 8.52 -4.20
C SER A 77 -4.82 9.02 -5.47
N LEU A 78 -4.32 10.10 -6.08
CA LEU A 78 -4.79 10.62 -7.37
C LEU A 78 -4.95 9.52 -8.42
N TRP A 79 -3.99 8.60 -8.49
CA TRP A 79 -4.04 7.49 -9.44
C TRP A 79 -5.25 6.59 -9.19
N ASP A 80 -5.57 6.32 -7.93
CA ASP A 80 -6.73 5.49 -7.61
C ASP A 80 -8.06 6.16 -7.97
N TRP A 81 -8.14 7.48 -7.86
CA TRP A 81 -9.30 8.23 -8.30
C TRP A 81 -9.42 8.25 -9.83
N LEU A 82 -8.31 8.47 -10.53
CA LEU A 82 -8.27 8.49 -12.01
C LEU A 82 -8.64 7.14 -12.62
N PHE A 83 -8.21 6.03 -12.00
CA PHE A 83 -8.45 4.68 -12.51
C PHE A 83 -9.63 3.96 -11.83
N GLY A 84 -10.41 4.64 -10.99
CA GLY A 84 -11.60 4.07 -10.36
C GLY A 84 -11.33 2.98 -9.31
N THR A 85 -10.12 2.92 -8.77
CA THR A 85 -9.70 1.96 -7.73
C THR A 85 -9.72 2.56 -6.32
N ALA A 86 -10.06 3.84 -6.18
CA ALA A 86 -10.20 4.49 -4.89
C ALA A 86 -11.38 3.93 -4.09
N TYR A 87 -11.14 3.65 -2.81
CA TYR A 87 -12.14 3.24 -1.86
C TYR A 87 -11.90 3.91 -0.50
N MET A 88 -12.86 4.72 -0.07
CA MET A 88 -12.85 5.30 1.26
C MET A 88 -14.32 5.53 1.65
N PRO A 89 -14.90 4.74 2.56
CA PRO A 89 -16.28 4.93 2.96
C PRO A 89 -16.38 6.28 3.68
N VAL A 90 -17.10 7.20 3.05
CA VAL A 90 -17.24 8.60 3.50
C VAL A 90 -18.38 8.66 4.51
N ASP A 91 -18.16 8.15 5.71
CA ASP A 91 -19.06 8.46 6.83
C ASP A 91 -18.37 9.53 7.69
N PRO A 92 -18.85 10.80 7.66
CA PRO A 92 -18.36 11.85 8.54
C PRO A 92 -18.51 11.40 10.01
N GLY A 93 -17.39 11.07 10.64
CA GLY A 93 -17.35 10.62 12.03
C GLY A 93 -17.20 9.10 12.23
N SER A 94 -17.27 8.26 11.19
CA SER A 94 -17.01 6.83 11.37
C SER A 94 -15.51 6.52 11.42
N VAL A 95 -15.11 5.83 12.49
CA VAL A 95 -13.80 5.19 12.63
C VAL A 95 -13.82 3.82 11.93
N LYS A 96 -14.62 3.66 10.86
CA LYS A 96 -14.85 2.36 10.24
C LYS A 96 -13.54 1.82 9.68
N GLN A 97 -13.10 0.68 10.19
CA GLN A 97 -11.93 -0.05 9.72
C GLN A 97 -12.38 -1.30 8.95
N PRO A 98 -11.51 -1.85 8.08
CA PRO A 98 -11.64 -3.22 7.60
C PRO A 98 -11.99 -4.17 8.75
N LYS A 99 -12.92 -5.11 8.50
CA LYS A 99 -13.26 -6.13 9.51
C LYS A 99 -12.10 -7.09 9.75
N GLN A 100 -11.33 -7.35 8.69
CA GLN A 100 -10.20 -8.26 8.71
C GLN A 100 -9.15 -7.78 7.71
N LEU A 101 -7.90 -7.74 8.15
CA LEU A 101 -6.75 -7.42 7.32
C LEU A 101 -6.05 -8.71 6.89
N GLY A 102 -5.51 -8.73 5.68
CA GLY A 102 -4.69 -9.84 5.20
C GLY A 102 -4.98 -10.21 3.76
N PHE A 103 -4.87 -11.51 3.48
CA PHE A 103 -5.05 -12.10 2.15
C PHE A 103 -5.76 -13.44 2.30
N ASP A 104 -6.26 -13.97 1.18
CA ASP A 104 -6.98 -15.26 1.16
C ASP A 104 -6.15 -16.40 1.76
N ASP A 105 -6.80 -17.29 2.51
CA ASP A 105 -6.16 -18.39 3.24
C ASP A 105 -5.13 -17.95 4.32
N ILE A 106 -5.18 -16.71 4.84
CA ILE A 106 -4.23 -16.26 5.89
C ILE A 106 -4.22 -17.18 7.13
N ASP A 107 -5.36 -17.76 7.49
CA ASP A 107 -5.48 -18.70 8.62
C ASP A 107 -4.73 -20.01 8.39
N ARG A 108 -4.43 -20.35 7.13
CA ARG A 108 -3.65 -21.53 6.73
C ARG A 108 -2.21 -21.17 6.38
N PHE A 109 -1.83 -19.90 6.46
CA PHE A 109 -0.48 -19.46 6.13
C PHE A 109 0.52 -20.00 7.16
N PRO A 110 1.61 -20.65 6.73
CA PRO A 110 2.47 -21.38 7.65
C PRO A 110 3.13 -20.45 8.68
N ALA A 111 3.26 -20.95 9.91
CA ALA A 111 4.02 -20.30 10.97
C ALA A 111 5.54 -20.57 10.81
N GLY A 112 6.36 -19.62 11.27
CA GLY A 112 7.82 -19.74 11.23
C GLY A 112 8.46 -19.16 9.97
N LEU A 113 9.72 -18.75 10.08
CA LEU A 113 10.45 -18.06 9.01
C LEU A 113 10.66 -18.96 7.78
N LEU A 114 11.22 -20.16 7.97
CA LEU A 114 11.56 -21.06 6.86
C LEU A 114 10.33 -21.49 6.06
N PRO A 115 9.23 -21.97 6.69
CA PRO A 115 8.02 -22.33 5.95
C PRO A 115 7.45 -21.17 5.12
N ARG A 116 7.50 -19.93 5.63
CA ARG A 116 7.02 -18.73 4.90
C ARG A 116 7.88 -18.37 3.70
N LEU A 117 9.21 -18.55 3.80
CA LEU A 117 10.13 -18.28 2.69
C LEU A 117 9.96 -19.27 1.53
N VAL A 118 9.64 -20.53 1.84
CA VAL A 118 9.47 -21.57 0.81
C VAL A 118 8.02 -21.71 0.31
N TYR A 119 7.04 -21.17 1.04
CA TYR A 119 5.61 -21.26 0.70
C TYR A 119 5.27 -20.89 -0.75
N PRO A 120 5.83 -19.82 -1.35
CA PRO A 120 5.55 -19.46 -2.74
C PRO A 120 5.98 -20.52 -3.76
N PHE A 121 6.95 -21.37 -3.43
CA PHE A 121 7.46 -22.45 -4.29
C PHE A 121 6.75 -23.79 -4.03
N TRP A 122 6.02 -23.90 -2.92
CA TRP A 122 5.33 -25.14 -2.53
C TRP A 122 3.85 -25.14 -2.90
N LYS A 123 3.16 -23.99 -2.80
CA LYS A 123 1.76 -23.87 -3.24
C LYS A 123 1.73 -23.92 -4.77
N LYS A 124 1.25 -25.03 -5.36
CA LYS A 124 0.80 -25.02 -6.76
C LYS A 124 -0.26 -23.93 -6.88
N ARG A 125 -0.02 -22.92 -7.73
CA ARG A 125 -1.07 -21.99 -8.17
C ARG A 125 -2.27 -22.84 -8.62
N LYS A 126 -3.44 -22.63 -8.01
CA LYS A 126 -4.70 -23.06 -8.60
C LYS A 126 -4.96 -22.21 -9.84
#